data_AF-A0A955PY16-F1
#
_entry.id   AF-A0A955PY16-F1
#
_cell.length_a   1.000
_cell.length_b   1.000
_cell.length_c   1.000
_cell.angle_alpha   90.00
_cell.angle_beta   90.00
_cell.angle_gamma   90.00
#
_symmetry.space_group_name_H-M   'P 1'
#
loop_
_entity.id
_entity.type
_entity.pdbx_description
1 polymer ?
#
loop_
_entity_poly.entity_id
_entity_poly.type
_entity_poly.pdbx_seq_one_letter_code
_entity_poly.pdbx_strand_id
1 'polypeptide(L)'
;GLAVSATACLAVGLWSRSLGLVFIIGLSMIISMVIAGLSGAIIPIALKALKQDPAQSSSIVLTTVTDVVGFFSFLGLATLLSSLLEA
;
A
#
# COMPACT_ATOMS: atom_id res chain seq x y z
N GLY A 1 1.58 -0.03 -9.87
CA GLY A 1 2.71 0.22 -8.96
C GLY A 1 3.35 1.56 -9.22
N LEU A 2 4.36 1.61 -10.09
CA LEU A 2 5.20 2.78 -10.32
C LEU A 2 4.43 4.05 -10.72
N ALA A 3 3.46 3.95 -11.64
CA ALA A 3 2.65 5.09 -12.04
C ALA A 3 1.85 5.71 -10.87
N VAL A 4 1.28 4.88 -10.00
CA VAL A 4 0.51 5.32 -8.82
C VAL A 4 1.43 5.91 -7.76
N SER A 5 2.62 5.32 -7.56
CA SER A 5 3.63 5.88 -6.66
C SER A 5 4.11 7.25 -7.17
N ALA A 6 4.32 7.41 -8.48
CA ALA A 6 4.74 8.68 -9.06
C ALA A 6 3.66 9.78 -8.89
N THR A 7 2.39 9.46 -9.12
CA THR A 7 1.30 10.44 -8.89
C THR A 7 1.15 10.80 -7.42
N ALA A 8 1.28 9.83 -6.52
CA ALA A 8 1.27 10.08 -5.08
C ALA A 8 2.45 10.96 -4.64
N CYS A 9 3.67 10.69 -5.13
CA CYS A 9 4.85 11.51 -4.84
C CYS A 9 4.68 12.95 -5.30
N LEU A 10 4.13 13.16 -6.50
CA LEU A 10 3.85 14.49 -7.03
C LEU A 10 2.80 15.23 -6.18
N ALA A 11 1.68 14.57 -5.86
CA ALA A 11 0.62 15.17 -5.04
C ALA A 11 1.15 15.57 -3.66
N VAL A 12 1.90 14.67 -3.01
CA VAL A 12 2.49 14.90 -1.69
C VAL A 12 3.58 15.98 -1.74
N GLY A 13 4.41 15.99 -2.79
CA GLY A 13 5.47 16.99 -2.94
C GLY A 13 4.93 18.40 -3.11
N LEU A 14 3.83 18.54 -3.87
CA LEU A 14 3.14 19.82 -4.05
C LEU A 14 2.46 20.30 -2.76
N TRP A 15 1.92 19.39 -1.95
CA TRP A 15 1.19 19.73 -0.73
C TRP A 15 2.10 19.92 0.49
N SER A 16 2.94 18.93 0.80
CA SER A 16 3.72 18.88 2.04
C SER A 16 5.01 19.69 1.98
N ARG A 17 5.57 19.94 0.79
CA ARG A 17 6.91 20.55 0.59
C ARG A 17 8.07 19.87 1.35
N SER A 18 7.84 18.72 1.99
CA SER A 18 8.85 17.91 2.68
C SER A 18 9.32 16.78 1.77
N LEU A 19 10.62 16.76 1.46
CA LEU A 19 11.23 15.69 0.67
C LEU A 19 11.22 14.35 1.41
N GLY A 20 11.37 14.37 2.75
CA GLY A 20 11.31 13.16 3.58
C GLY A 20 9.95 12.47 3.49
N LEU A 21 8.86 13.23 3.58
CA LEU A 21 7.50 12.69 3.53
C LEU A 21 7.17 12.15 2.13
N VAL A 22 7.62 12.82 1.06
CA VAL A 22 7.49 12.32 -0.32
C VAL A 22 8.18 10.98 -0.50
N PHE A 23 9.41 10.84 0.01
CA PHE A 23 10.18 9.60 -0.09
C PHE A 23 9.50 8.44 0.65
N ILE A 24 9.04 8.68 1.88
CA ILE A 24 8.36 7.67 2.69
C ILE A 24 7.06 7.21 2.03
N ILE A 25 6.21 8.14 1.55
CA ILE A 25 4.96 7.78 0.87
C ILE A 25 5.24 7.07 -0.45
N GLY A 26 6.23 7.54 -1.23
CA GLY A 26 6.59 6.91 -2.49
C GLY A 26 6.99 5.45 -2.34
N LEU A 27 7.86 5.18 -1.35
CA LEU A 27 8.32 3.82 -1.04
C LEU A 27 7.17 2.95 -0.50
N SER A 28 6.35 3.48 0.41
CA SER A 28 5.17 2.80 0.95
C SER A 28 4.18 2.41 -0.15
N MET A 29 3.93 3.29 -1.12
CA MET A 29 3.02 3.03 -2.24
C MET A 29 3.53 1.93 -3.17
N ILE A 30 4.84 1.83 -3.38
CA ILE A 30 5.41 0.73 -4.17
C ILE A 30 5.16 -0.60 -3.46
N ILE A 31 5.49 -0.69 -2.17
CA ILE A 31 5.28 -1.91 -1.36
C ILE A 31 3.80 -2.31 -1.37
N SER A 32 2.92 -1.35 -1.11
CA SER A 32 1.47 -1.57 -1.07
C SER A 32 0.94 -2.10 -2.41
N MET A 33 1.43 -1.57 -3.54
CA MET A 33 1.00 -2.03 -4.86
C MET A 33 1.53 -3.42 -5.23
N VAL A 34 2.72 -3.78 -4.77
CA VAL A 34 3.26 -5.14 -4.95
C VAL A 34 2.37 -6.13 -4.19
N ILE A 35 2.08 -5.85 -2.92
CA ILE A 35 1.22 -6.71 -2.10
C ILE A 35 -0.21 -6.74 -2.64
N ALA A 36 -0.76 -5.62 -3.10
CA ALA A 36 -2.09 -5.57 -3.71
C ALA A 36 -2.19 -6.48 -4.94
N GLY A 37 -1.17 -6.49 -5.82
CA GLY A 37 -1.13 -7.37 -6.99
C GLY A 37 -1.03 -8.86 -6.61
N LEU A 38 -0.16 -9.19 -5.65
CA LEU A 38 -0.02 -10.55 -5.11
C LEU A 38 -1.33 -11.03 -4.47
N SER A 39 -1.89 -10.21 -3.58
CA SER A 39 -3.13 -10.48 -2.84
C SER A 39 -4.32 -10.62 -3.79
N GLY A 40 -4.39 -9.80 -4.84
CA GLY A 40 -5.44 -9.89 -5.87
C GLY A 40 -5.46 -11.22 -6.61
N ALA A 41 -4.31 -11.90 -6.75
CA ALA A 41 -4.23 -13.24 -7.33
C ALA A 41 -4.42 -14.34 -6.28
N ILE A 42 -3.85 -14.18 -5.08
CA ILE A 42 -3.83 -15.22 -4.03
C ILE A 42 -5.19 -15.36 -3.34
N ILE A 43 -5.89 -14.25 -3.05
CA ILE A 43 -7.15 -14.28 -2.29
C ILE A 43 -8.23 -15.13 -3.00
N PRO A 44 -8.51 -14.95 -4.31
CA PRO A 44 -9.53 -15.75 -4.98
C PRO A 44 -9.19 -17.25 -4.99
N ILE A 45 -7.90 -17.59 -5.13
CA ILE A 45 -7.42 -18.98 -5.12
C ILE A 45 -7.58 -19.58 -3.72
N ALA A 46 -7.20 -18.84 -2.68
CA ALA A 46 -7.32 -19.27 -1.29
C ALA A 46 -8.81 -19.48 -0.90
N LEU A 47 -9.69 -18.54 -1.26
CA LEU A 47 -11.13 -18.67 -1.00
C LEU A 47 -11.73 -19.89 -1.70
N LYS A 48 -11.35 -20.13 -2.97
CA LYS A 48 -11.77 -21.32 -3.72
C LYS A 48 -11.28 -22.62 -3.06
N ALA A 49 -10.05 -22.64 -2.56
CA ALA A 49 -9.50 -23.79 -1.83
C ALA A 49 -10.26 -24.06 -0.51
N LEU A 50 -10.76 -23.01 0.13
CA LEU A 50 -11.60 -23.09 1.34
C LEU A 50 -13.09 -23.38 1.04
N LYS A 51 -13.47 -23.65 -0.22
CA LYS A 51 -14.86 -23.84 -0.68
C LYS A 51 -15.78 -22.63 -0.42
N GLN A 52 -15.21 -21.43 -0.26
CA GLN A 52 -15.97 -20.18 -0.20
C GLN A 52 -16.11 -19.58 -1.60
N ASP A 53 -17.19 -18.82 -1.82
CA ASP A 53 -17.42 -18.15 -3.10
C ASP A 53 -16.59 -16.87 -3.20
N PRO A 54 -15.57 -16.82 -4.08
CA PRO A 54 -14.74 -15.62 -4.24
C PRO A 54 -15.54 -14.44 -4.79
N ALA A 55 -16.67 -14.63 -5.48
CA ALA A 55 -17.43 -13.53 -6.07
C ALA A 55 -18.03 -12.59 -5.02
N GLN A 56 -18.46 -13.14 -3.87
CA GLN A 56 -19.05 -12.34 -2.78
C GLN A 56 -18.00 -11.74 -1.84
N SER A 57 -16.94 -12.49 -1.52
CA SER A 57 -16.04 -12.11 -0.41
C SER A 57 -14.66 -11.61 -0.84
N SER A 58 -14.23 -11.84 -2.09
CA SER A 58 -12.86 -11.49 -2.50
C SER A 58 -12.59 -9.99 -2.46
N SER A 59 -13.56 -9.15 -2.86
CA SER A 59 -13.39 -7.70 -2.86
C SER A 59 -13.17 -7.15 -1.45
N ILE A 60 -14.01 -7.56 -0.50
CA ILE A 60 -13.93 -7.10 0.90
C ILE A 60 -12.60 -7.54 1.53
N VAL A 61 -12.22 -8.81 1.35
CA VAL A 61 -10.95 -9.33 1.89
C VAL A 61 -9.75 -8.67 1.21
N LEU A 62 -9.81 -8.41 -0.10
CA LEU A 62 -8.75 -7.71 -0.81
C LEU A 62 -8.59 -6.27 -0.31
N THR A 63 -9.69 -5.55 -0.12
CA THR A 63 -9.64 -4.19 0.43
C THR A 63 -9.09 -4.19 1.84
N THR A 64 -9.49 -5.12 2.71
CA THR A 64 -8.95 -5.15 4.08
C THR A 64 -7.46 -5.45 4.12
N VAL A 65 -6.98 -6.40 3.31
CA VAL A 65 -5.55 -6.70 3.21
C VAL A 65 -4.78 -5.50 2.67
N THR A 66 -5.28 -4.84 1.64
CA THR A 66 -4.62 -3.67 1.06
C THR A 66 -4.64 -2.46 1.99
N ASP A 67 -5.70 -2.26 2.79
CA ASP A 67 -5.77 -1.22 3.81
C ASP A 67 -4.75 -1.45 4.94
N VAL A 68 -4.72 -2.67 5.50
CA VAL A 68 -3.78 -3.02 6.57
C VAL A 68 -2.34 -2.87 6.10
N VAL A 69 -2.02 -3.40 4.92
CA VAL A 69 -0.66 -3.32 4.36
C VAL A 69 -0.30 -1.89 4.00
N GLY A 70 -1.24 -1.11 3.45
CA GLY A 70 -1.03 0.29 3.09
C GLY A 70 -0.69 1.15 4.30
N PHE A 71 -1.51 1.06 5.35
CA PHE A 71 -1.26 1.77 6.59
C PHE A 71 0.01 1.28 7.28
N PHE A 72 0.19 -0.04 7.39
CA PHE A 72 1.36 -0.61 8.07
C PHE A 72 2.66 -0.24 7.37
N SER A 73 2.70 -0.28 6.03
CA SER A 73 3.88 0.10 5.26
C SER A 73 4.21 1.58 5.46
N PHE A 74 3.21 2.46 5.44
CA PHE A 74 3.43 3.89 5.64
C PHE A 74 3.88 4.20 7.07
N LEU A 75 3.14 3.75 8.10
CA LEU A 75 3.49 4.02 9.50
C LEU A 75 4.81 3.36 9.89
N GLY A 76 5.07 2.14 9.42
CA GLY A 76 6.32 1.43 9.67
C GLY A 76 7.53 2.17 9.09
N LEU A 77 7.44 2.60 7.82
CA LEU A 77 8.50 3.39 7.20
C LEU A 77 8.66 4.77 7.84
N ALA A 78 7.56 5.44 8.18
CA ALA A 78 7.60 6.74 8.86
C ALA A 78 8.24 6.65 10.25
N THR A 79 8.01 5.55 10.97
CA THR A 79 8.61 5.33 12.30
C THR A 79 10.09 4.96 12.19
N LEU A 80 10.45 4.11 11.23
CA LEU A 80 11.85 3.71 11.01
C LEU A 80 12.73 4.84 10.46
N LEU A 81 12.16 5.69 9.60
CA LEU A 81 12.84 6.82 8.96
C LEU A 81 12.36 8.16 9.54
N SER A 82 11.93 8.19 10.80
CA SER A 82 11.42 9.40 11.45
C SER A 82 12.45 10.55 11.42
N SER A 83 13.74 10.21 11.46
CA SER A 83 14.84 11.17 11.32
C SER A 83 14.85 11.94 10.00
N LEU A 84 14.30 11.40 8.91
CA LEU A 84 14.16 12.12 7.63
C LEU A 84 12.96 13.06 7.61
N LEU A 85 12.04 12.92 8.57
CA LEU A 85 10.85 13.77 8.68
C LEU A 85 11.15 15.05 9.49
N GLU A 86 12.12 14.96 10.39
CA GLU A 86 12.56 16.05 11.28
C GLU A 86 13.66 16.94 10.67
N ALA A 87 14.30 16.47 9.58
CA ALA A 87 15.37 17.16 8.84
C ALA A 87 14.82 18.04 7.71
#